data_AF-A0A2D9Z4T3-F1
#
_entry.id   AF-A0A2D9Z4T3-F1
#
_cell.length_a   1.000
_cell.length_b   1.000
_cell.length_c   1.000
_cell.angle_alpha   90.00
_cell.angle_beta   90.00
_cell.angle_gamma   90.00
#
_symmetry.space_group_name_H-M   'P 1'
#
loop_
_entity.id
_entity.type
_entity.pdbx_description
1 polymer ?
#
loop_
_entity_poly.entity_id
_entity_poly.type
_entity_poly.pdbx_seq_one_letter_code
_entity_poly.pdbx_strand_id
1 'polypeptide(L)'
;MELPPDFIHEPPTNYTYKVETFRPNVLRIWCCNHAQFTYNGGAVSQTIWGFYNTKKRTYFAPINSKKCGAVVDINSTTPYTAMQLNRKGLELLWM
;
A
#
# COMPACT_ATOMS: atom_id res chain seq x y z
N MET A 1 -1.07 -6.05 14.49
CA MET A 1 0.33 -5.85 14.06
C MET A 1 0.50 -4.37 13.79
N GLU A 2 1.59 -3.80 14.25
CA GLU A 2 1.90 -2.38 14.06
C GLU A 2 2.54 -2.14 12.69
N LEU A 3 2.44 -0.89 12.21
CA LEU A 3 3.12 -0.49 10.97
C LEU A 3 4.64 -0.60 11.12
N PRO A 4 5.37 -0.88 10.03
CA PRO A 4 6.83 -0.80 10.07
C PRO A 4 7.27 0.59 10.56
N PRO A 5 8.30 0.70 11.40
CA PRO A 5 8.76 1.99 11.94
C PRO A 5 9.29 2.94 10.86
N ASP A 6 9.63 2.40 9.68
CA ASP A 6 10.13 3.14 8.52
C ASP A 6 9.00 3.56 7.55
N PHE A 7 7.73 3.36 7.94
CA PHE A 7 6.59 3.69 7.10
C PHE A 7 6.24 5.17 7.25
N ILE A 8 6.56 5.95 6.23
CA ILE A 8 6.47 7.43 6.27
C ILE A 8 5.07 8.00 5.97
N HIS A 9 4.13 7.17 5.53
CA HIS A 9 2.82 7.66 5.08
C HIS A 9 1.80 7.67 6.20
N GLU A 10 1.03 8.76 6.26
CA GLU A 10 -0.19 8.83 7.05
C GLU A 10 -1.38 8.30 6.23
N PRO A 11 -2.41 7.73 6.89
CA PRO A 11 -3.58 7.26 6.18
C PRO A 11 -4.32 8.46 5.56
N PRO A 12 -4.81 8.34 4.31
CA PRO A 12 -5.63 9.38 3.70
C PRO A 12 -6.94 9.63 4.47
N THR A 13 -7.61 10.75 4.20
CA THR A 13 -8.89 11.08 4.81
C THR A 13 -9.93 9.97 4.60
N ASN A 14 -10.51 9.47 5.69
CA ASN A 14 -11.47 8.35 5.72
C ASN A 14 -10.87 6.98 5.36
N TYR A 15 -9.56 6.81 5.55
CA TYR A 15 -8.87 5.52 5.41
C TYR A 15 -8.14 5.15 6.71
N THR A 16 -7.83 3.86 6.87
CA THR A 16 -6.91 3.34 7.89
C THR A 16 -5.97 2.31 7.29
N TYR A 17 -4.78 2.14 7.87
CA TYR A 17 -3.89 1.05 7.48
C TYR A 17 -4.09 -0.18 8.37
N LYS A 18 -4.06 -1.35 7.75
CA LYS A 18 -4.09 -2.64 8.45
C LYS A 18 -2.91 -3.48 8.00
N VAL A 19 -2.16 -4.04 8.95
CA VAL A 19 -1.00 -4.89 8.66
C VAL A 19 -1.32 -6.33 8.99
N GLU A 20 -1.06 -7.24 8.05
CA GLU A 20 -1.22 -8.68 8.24
C GLU A 20 0.03 -9.44 7.79
N THR A 21 0.26 -10.61 8.37
CA THR A 21 1.31 -11.51 7.89
C THR A 21 0.86 -12.14 6.58
N PHE A 22 1.69 -12.01 5.53
CA PHE A 22 1.49 -12.72 4.26
C PHE A 22 2.35 -13.98 4.18
N ARG A 23 3.62 -13.87 4.58
CA ARG A 23 4.60 -14.97 4.71
C ARG A 23 5.45 -14.72 5.96
N PRO A 24 6.24 -15.70 6.45
CA PRO A 24 6.99 -15.56 7.70
C PRO A 24 7.88 -14.31 7.81
N ASN A 25 8.35 -13.77 6.68
CA ASN A 25 9.18 -12.56 6.64
C ASN A 25 8.57 -11.45 5.77
N VAL A 26 7.30 -11.58 5.37
CA VAL A 26 6.65 -10.60 4.49
C VAL A 26 5.30 -10.22 5.09
N LEU A 27 5.17 -8.94 5.40
CA LEU A 27 3.93 -8.31 5.80
C LEU A 27 3.21 -7.77 4.56
N ARG A 28 1.88 -7.79 4.61
CA ARG A 28 1.01 -7.07 3.68
C ARG A 28 0.40 -5.90 4.43
N ILE A 29 0.46 -4.73 3.81
CA ILE A 29 -0.12 -3.50 4.31
C ILE A 29 -1.35 -3.23 3.46
N TRP A 30 -2.50 -3.14 4.10
CA TRP A 30 -3.78 -2.84 3.50
C TRP A 30 -4.15 -1.39 3.78
N CYS A 31 -4.76 -0.75 2.80
CA CYS A 31 -5.45 0.52 2.93
C CYS A 31 -6.95 0.24 2.98
N CYS A 32 -7.56 0.48 4.14
CA CYS A 32 -8.96 0.22 4.43
C CYS A 32 -9.76 1.51 4.20
N ASN A 33 -10.66 1.49 3.22
CA ASN A 33 -11.56 2.59 2.92
C ASN A 33 -12.84 2.47 3.75
N HIS A 34 -13.16 3.51 4.52
CA HIS A 34 -14.37 3.57 5.36
C HIS A 34 -15.58 4.18 4.64
N ALA A 35 -15.46 4.48 3.35
CA ALA A 35 -16.62 4.83 2.53
C ALA A 35 -17.59 3.66 2.45
N GLN A 36 -18.89 3.97 2.52
CA GLN A 36 -19.94 2.96 2.40
C GLN A 36 -20.28 2.73 0.93
N PHE A 37 -20.06 1.51 0.47
CA PHE A 37 -20.43 1.09 -0.87
C PHE A 37 -21.66 0.18 -0.85
N THR A 38 -22.64 0.47 -1.71
CA THR A 38 -23.90 -0.31 -1.80
C THR A 38 -23.65 -1.78 -2.15
N TYR A 39 -22.66 -2.07 -2.99
CA TYR A 39 -22.37 -3.45 -3.44
C TYR A 39 -21.88 -4.38 -2.32
N ASN A 40 -21.35 -3.84 -1.23
CA ASN A 40 -20.82 -4.61 -0.10
C ASN A 40 -21.62 -4.35 1.20
N GLY A 41 -22.83 -3.82 1.09
CA GLY A 41 -23.67 -3.50 2.24
C GLY A 41 -23.02 -2.52 3.23
N GLY A 42 -22.16 -1.62 2.74
CA GLY A 42 -21.44 -0.66 3.59
C GLY A 42 -20.25 -1.21 4.37
N ALA A 43 -19.84 -2.47 4.15
CA ALA A 43 -18.64 -3.01 4.77
C ALA A 43 -17.35 -2.38 4.21
N VAL A 44 -16.34 -2.24 5.09
CA VAL A 44 -15.04 -1.61 4.82
C VAL A 44 -14.37 -2.29 3.62
N SER A 45 -14.07 -1.49 2.60
CA SER A 45 -13.39 -1.98 1.39
C SER A 45 -11.87 -1.95 1.60
N GLN A 46 -11.21 -3.09 1.42
CA GLN A 46 -9.78 -3.22 1.65
C GLN A 46 -9.03 -3.28 0.32
N THR A 47 -8.03 -2.42 0.16
CA THR A 47 -7.15 -2.38 -1.00
C THR A 47 -5.72 -2.66 -0.55
N ILE A 48 -4.96 -3.42 -1.34
CA ILE A 48 -3.56 -3.68 -1.01
C ILE A 48 -2.73 -2.42 -1.24
N TRP A 49 -2.07 -1.91 -0.20
CA TRP A 49 -1.10 -0.83 -0.34
C TRP A 49 0.21 -1.39 -0.89
N GLY A 50 0.74 -2.45 -0.28
CA GLY A 50 1.99 -3.08 -0.68
C GLY A 50 2.48 -4.14 0.28
N PHE A 51 3.71 -4.62 0.06
CA PHE A 51 4.34 -5.63 0.88
C PHE A 51 5.63 -5.09 1.52
N TYR A 52 5.95 -5.57 2.72
CA TYR A 52 7.16 -5.21 3.43
C TYR A 52 7.89 -6.46 3.91
N ASN A 53 9.17 -6.57 3.57
CA ASN A 53 10.01 -7.67 4.05
C ASN A 53 10.69 -7.27 5.36
N THR A 54 10.36 -7.96 6.46
CA THR A 54 10.86 -7.63 7.81
C THR A 54 12.36 -7.89 7.96
N LYS A 55 12.91 -8.90 7.26
CA LYS A 55 14.34 -9.22 7.32
C LYS A 55 15.18 -8.25 6.52
N LYS A 56 14.75 -7.94 5.30
CA LYS A 56 15.48 -7.08 4.37
C LYS A 56 15.17 -5.60 4.54
N ARG A 57 14.15 -5.26 5.33
CA ARG A 57 13.64 -3.88 5.52
C ARG A 57 13.38 -3.18 4.18
N THR A 58 12.73 -3.90 3.26
CA THR A 58 12.46 -3.43 1.88
C THR A 58 10.97 -3.47 1.59
N TYR A 59 10.50 -2.47 0.86
CA TYR A 59 9.14 -2.38 0.37
C TYR A 59 9.03 -2.93 -1.04
N PHE A 60 7.88 -3.50 -1.36
CA PHE A 60 7.60 -4.06 -2.66
C PHE A 60 6.25 -3.58 -3.17
N ALA A 61 6.21 -3.18 -4.43
CA ALA A 61 4.97 -2.86 -5.12
C ALA A 61 4.10 -4.12 -5.23
N PRO A 62 2.80 -4.04 -4.96
CA PRO A 62 1.90 -5.16 -5.15
C PRO A 62 1.61 -5.36 -6.65
N ILE A 63 1.62 -6.62 -7.13
CA ILE A 63 0.98 -6.96 -8.41
C ILE A 63 -0.51 -7.23 -8.17
N ASN A 64 -0.81 -7.93 -7.07
CA ASN A 64 -2.15 -8.11 -6.52
C ASN A 64 -2.01 -8.50 -5.03
N SER A 65 -3.14 -8.72 -4.34
CA SER A 65 -3.13 -9.09 -2.92
C SER A 65 -2.44 -10.42 -2.59
N LYS A 66 -2.21 -11.28 -3.61
CA LYS A 66 -1.59 -12.60 -3.48
C LYS A 66 -0.15 -12.64 -4.02
N LYS A 67 0.30 -11.59 -4.73
CA LYS A 67 1.57 -11.59 -5.46
C LYS A 67 2.33 -10.28 -5.24
N CYS A 68 3.50 -10.45 -4.64
CA CYS A 68 4.50 -9.41 -4.48
C CYS A 68 5.18 -9.09 -5.83
N GLY A 69 5.39 -7.81 -6.12
CA GLY A 69 6.05 -7.31 -7.32
C GLY A 69 7.51 -6.92 -7.08
N ALA A 70 7.94 -5.84 -7.74
CA ALA A 70 9.29 -5.31 -7.66
C ALA A 70 9.53 -4.55 -6.35
N VAL A 71 10.80 -4.48 -5.93
CA VAL A 71 11.24 -3.62 -4.82
C VAL A 71 11.01 -2.15 -5.21
N VAL A 72 10.57 -1.35 -4.25
CA VAL A 72 10.34 0.09 -4.43
C VAL A 72 10.94 0.88 -3.27
N ASP A 73 11.33 2.12 -3.56
CA ASP A 73 11.71 3.10 -2.55
C ASP A 73 10.45 3.70 -1.92
N ILE A 74 10.40 3.78 -0.58
CA ILE A 74 9.23 4.27 0.15
C ILE A 74 8.92 5.75 -0.14
N ASN A 75 9.92 6.57 -0.44
CA ASN A 75 9.72 7.98 -0.77
C ASN A 75 9.10 8.17 -2.16
N SER A 76 9.24 7.18 -3.04
CA SER A 76 8.61 7.14 -4.37
C SER A 76 7.23 6.45 -4.35
N THR A 77 6.59 6.33 -3.19
CA THR A 77 5.25 5.76 -3.04
C THR A 77 4.24 6.80 -2.58
N THR A 78 2.96 6.43 -2.60
CA THR A 78 1.88 7.31 -2.16
C THR A 78 1.18 6.73 -0.93
N PRO A 79 0.42 7.54 -0.17
CA PRO A 79 -0.44 7.04 0.91
C PRO A 79 -1.44 5.96 0.45
N TYR A 80 -1.85 5.98 -0.81
CA TYR A 80 -2.82 5.01 -1.33
C TYR A 80 -2.18 3.69 -1.77
N THR A 81 -0.96 3.72 -2.28
CA THR A 81 -0.31 2.51 -2.83
C THR A 81 1.21 2.64 -2.96
N ALA A 82 1.89 1.50 -2.87
CA ALA A 82 3.30 1.31 -3.19
C ALA A 82 3.58 1.13 -4.69
N MET A 83 2.55 1.07 -5.54
CA MET A 83 2.73 1.01 -6.99
C MET A 83 3.37 2.30 -7.51
N GLN A 84 4.35 2.15 -8.39
CA GLN A 84 5.08 3.28 -8.99
C GLN A 84 4.25 3.93 -10.10
N LEU A 85 4.20 5.27 -10.12
CA LEU A 85 3.53 5.99 -11.20
C LEU A 85 4.38 5.95 -12.48
N ASN A 86 3.82 5.40 -13.55
CA ASN A 86 4.47 5.34 -14.87
C ASN A 86 4.15 6.60 -15.68
N ARG A 87 4.63 7.75 -15.22
CA ARG A 87 4.32 9.06 -15.80
C ARG A 87 4.97 9.23 -17.17
N LYS A 88 4.25 9.78 -18.15
CA LYS A 88 4.74 10.00 -19.53
C LYS A 88 4.27 11.34 -20.10
N GLY A 89 5.13 11.96 -20.91
CA GLY A 89 4.78 13.20 -21.63
C GLY A 89 4.45 14.36 -20.68
N LEU A 90 3.28 14.98 -20.86
CA LEU A 90 2.85 16.17 -20.12
C LEU A 90 2.74 15.95 -18.61
N GLU A 91 2.55 14.70 -18.18
CA GLU A 91 2.49 14.33 -16.76
C GLU A 91 3.79 14.66 -16.00
N LEU A 92 4.92 14.80 -16.71
CA LEU A 92 6.23 15.15 -16.13
C LEU A 92 6.45 16.66 -15.95
N LEU A 93 5.61 17.52 -16.53
CA LEU A 93 5.87 18.96 -16.62
C LEU A 93 5.77 19.70 -15.28
N TRP A 94 5.02 19.17 -14.30
CA TRP A 94 4.68 19.86 -13.05
C TRP A 94 5.14 19.08 -11.80
N MET A 95 6.28 18.38 -11.90
CA MET A 95 6.84 17.54 -10.83
C MET A 95 7.87 18.24 -9.99
#